data_AF-A0A1W2D0Y8-F1
#
_entry.id   AF-A0A1W2D0Y8-F1
#
_cell.length_a   1.000
_cell.length_b   1.000
_cell.length_c   1.000
_cell.angle_alpha   90.00
_cell.angle_beta   90.00
_cell.angle_gamma   90.00
#
_symmetry.space_group_name_H-M   'P 1'
#
loop_
_entity.id
_entity.type
_entity.pdbx_description
1 polymer ?
#
loop_
_entity_poly.entity_id
_entity_poly.type
_entity_poly.pdbx_seq_one_letter_code
_entity_poly.pdbx_strand_id
1 'polypeptide(L)'
;MKSIANILLLCLFFSGVKAEIKLPSLLMDNMVLQQNTAVRLWGEANVNTEVLVKTSWDHKTYKAKSNAEGSWEIKVATIAGSYTPYTISISDGQEKRLTNILLGEVWLCGGQSNMEMSTRGFTNQPLFNANDEMLDSDFPEIRLFSVRREFNTQPQEDCKGNWRLANSQSVETFSSVGFNFAKILNKTLKVPIGLIGCYWGGSRIEAWMSEDKLKQFIKVDIKSESLTPALANRAPTLLYNGMLSPVSKFTIKGCVFYQGEANVTNPAAYLKLFPEMVRNWRESFGNDFPFYYVQLAPFSYENMGWNANGTEVAIFREVQQKALALIPNAGMVGTADIGSVSTIHPPDKRTVAKRLAYYTLFKTYNLTGIGGVPPGYLSYAVDNQKIIVELDNVGYGISAYGEQIEGFEIAGADKVYHKANAEIVKGAKNKIALKSDQVKDPISVRYCYKNYSYGNIYNSYGIGLLPFRSDTY
;
A
#
# COMPACT_ATOMS: atom_id res chain seq x y z
N MET A 1 10.23 89.53 2.43
CA MET A 1 8.97 88.94 2.92
C MET A 1 8.98 87.44 2.64
N LYS A 2 8.48 86.67 3.61
CA LYS A 2 8.77 85.25 3.89
C LYS A 2 8.32 84.30 2.76
N SER A 3 9.20 83.40 2.33
CA SER A 3 8.84 82.19 1.57
C SER A 3 8.68 81.03 2.56
N ILE A 4 7.46 80.51 2.67
CA ILE A 4 7.09 79.36 3.51
C ILE A 4 7.23 78.11 2.65
N ALA A 5 8.22 77.28 2.94
CA ALA A 5 8.35 75.94 2.36
C ALA A 5 7.60 74.94 3.26
N ASN A 6 6.45 74.47 2.80
CA ASN A 6 5.70 73.38 3.41
C ASN A 6 6.44 72.05 3.17
N ILE A 7 7.00 71.47 4.24
CA ILE A 7 7.47 70.07 4.23
C ILE A 7 6.27 69.19 4.56
N LEU A 8 5.76 68.50 3.55
CA LEU A 8 4.72 67.48 3.69
C LEU A 8 5.40 66.16 4.14
N LEU A 9 5.28 65.82 5.42
CA LEU A 9 5.76 64.56 5.96
C LEU A 9 4.77 63.45 5.58
N LEU A 10 5.09 62.70 4.51
CA LEU A 10 4.31 61.55 4.07
C LEU A 10 4.60 60.36 5.01
N CYS A 11 3.81 60.20 6.07
CA CYS A 11 3.82 59.01 6.90
C CYS A 11 3.29 57.81 6.08
N LEU A 12 4.20 57.04 5.48
CA LEU A 12 3.92 55.70 4.95
C LEU A 12 3.55 54.78 6.11
N PHE A 13 2.26 54.62 6.37
CA PHE A 13 1.74 53.51 7.16
C PHE A 13 2.01 52.22 6.38
N PHE A 14 3.14 51.58 6.66
CA PHE A 14 3.32 50.17 6.34
C PHE A 14 2.38 49.38 7.24
N SER A 15 1.17 49.13 6.76
CA SER A 15 0.32 48.04 7.25
C SER A 15 1.07 46.74 6.95
N GLY A 16 1.88 46.30 7.92
CA GLY A 16 2.51 44.99 7.89
C GLY A 16 1.43 43.93 7.76
N VAL A 17 1.29 43.36 6.57
CA VAL A 17 0.48 42.17 6.35
C VAL A 17 1.16 41.07 7.16
N LYS A 18 0.63 40.77 8.35
CA LYS A 18 1.07 39.61 9.13
C LYS A 18 0.66 38.38 8.34
N ALA A 19 1.62 37.67 7.74
CA ALA A 19 1.30 36.42 7.08
C ALA A 19 0.85 35.41 8.14
N GLU A 20 -0.31 34.80 7.94
CA GLU A 20 -0.83 33.73 8.79
C GLU A 20 -0.02 32.44 8.55
N ILE A 21 0.19 31.64 9.59
CA ILE A 21 0.74 30.29 9.47
C ILE A 21 -0.07 29.48 8.44
N LYS A 22 0.64 28.92 7.46
CA LYS A 22 0.07 27.98 6.49
C LYS A 22 0.57 26.59 6.78
N LEU A 23 -0.36 25.65 6.84
CA LEU A 23 -0.07 24.24 7.06
C LEU A 23 -0.40 23.46 5.79
N PRO A 24 0.34 22.39 5.49
CA PRO A 24 0.00 21.46 4.42
C PRO A 24 -1.36 20.80 4.70
N SER A 25 -2.02 20.29 3.67
CA SER A 25 -3.35 19.66 3.80
C SER A 25 -3.35 18.45 4.74
N LEU A 26 -2.21 17.80 4.94
CA LEU A 26 -2.07 16.68 5.87
C LEU A 26 -2.14 17.10 7.35
N LEU A 27 -1.78 18.35 7.67
CA LEU A 27 -1.75 18.88 9.03
C LEU A 27 -2.96 19.78 9.27
N MET A 28 -4.09 19.13 9.56
CA MET A 28 -5.37 19.78 9.79
C MET A 28 -6.17 19.06 10.88
N ASP A 29 -7.38 19.54 11.15
CA ASP A 29 -8.32 18.89 12.07
C ASP A 29 -8.60 17.44 11.68
N ASN A 30 -9.00 16.65 12.69
CA ASN A 30 -9.41 15.25 12.55
C ASN A 30 -8.29 14.26 12.18
N MET A 31 -7.03 14.69 12.03
CA MET A 31 -5.93 13.77 11.68
C MET A 31 -5.59 12.76 12.79
N VAL A 32 -4.90 11.69 12.41
CA VAL A 32 -4.21 10.79 13.34
C VAL A 32 -2.71 11.00 13.20
N LEU A 33 -2.02 11.24 14.30
CA LEU A 33 -0.57 11.24 14.36
C LEU A 33 -0.06 9.89 14.87
N GLN A 34 1.09 9.45 14.36
CA GLN A 34 1.71 8.20 14.79
C GLN A 34 2.04 8.24 16.29
N GLN A 35 1.59 7.23 17.04
CA GLN A 35 1.84 7.08 18.48
C GLN A 35 3.27 6.59 18.78
N ASN A 36 3.70 6.79 20.02
CA ASN A 36 4.96 6.27 20.59
C ASN A 36 6.21 6.63 19.75
N THR A 37 6.26 7.83 19.19
CA THR A 37 7.39 8.29 18.37
C THR A 37 7.52 9.82 18.41
N ALA A 38 8.49 10.37 17.68
CA ALA A 38 8.56 11.79 17.39
C ALA A 38 7.98 12.06 16.00
N VAL A 39 6.85 12.77 15.92
CA VAL A 39 6.20 13.11 14.65
C VAL A 39 6.63 14.49 14.17
N ARG A 40 6.72 14.65 12.85
CA ARG A 40 7.04 15.93 12.21
C ARG A 40 5.77 16.78 12.07
N LEU A 41 5.88 18.06 12.45
CA LEU A 41 4.95 19.12 12.12
C LEU A 41 5.70 20.17 11.32
N TRP A 42 5.11 20.69 10.25
CA TRP A 42 5.77 21.62 9.33
C TRP A 42 4.78 22.57 8.69
N GLY A 43 5.29 23.63 8.08
CA GLY A 43 4.48 24.59 7.34
C GLY A 43 5.28 25.81 6.92
N GLU A 44 4.56 26.86 6.57
CA GLU A 44 5.11 28.17 6.27
C GLU A 44 4.67 29.16 7.35
N ALA A 45 5.57 30.09 7.68
CA ALA A 45 5.34 31.22 8.57
C ALA A 45 6.09 32.45 8.01
N ASN A 46 5.98 33.59 8.69
CA ASN A 46 6.82 34.75 8.39
C ASN A 46 8.31 34.36 8.43
N VAL A 47 9.13 34.85 7.50
CA VAL A 47 10.56 34.49 7.40
C VAL A 47 11.32 34.78 8.69
N ASN A 48 12.29 33.93 9.04
CA ASN A 48 13.15 34.10 10.22
C ASN A 48 12.42 34.32 11.57
N THR A 49 11.19 33.86 11.71
CA THR A 49 10.32 34.07 12.87
C THR A 49 10.26 32.83 13.76
N GLU A 50 10.16 33.02 15.07
CA GLU A 50 9.95 31.90 16.01
C GLU A 50 8.53 31.36 15.86
N VAL A 51 8.39 30.04 15.72
CA VAL A 51 7.13 29.33 15.69
C VAL A 51 7.02 28.50 16.96
N LEU A 52 5.99 28.77 17.75
CA LEU A 52 5.65 28.05 18.97
C LEU A 52 4.60 26.98 18.67
N VAL A 53 4.89 25.74 19.06
CA VAL A 53 3.96 24.61 18.95
C VAL A 53 3.64 24.08 20.34
N LYS A 54 2.37 24.11 20.74
CA LYS A 54 1.91 23.59 22.03
C LYS A 54 0.98 22.42 21.83
N THR A 55 1.30 21.30 22.47
CA THR A 55 0.56 20.04 22.38
C THR A 55 -0.18 19.77 23.67
N SER A 56 -1.43 19.30 23.57
CA SER A 56 -2.30 19.09 24.73
C SER A 56 -2.11 17.76 25.45
N TRP A 57 -1.46 16.76 24.82
CA TRP A 57 -1.24 15.44 25.43
C TRP A 57 -0.07 15.41 26.41
N ASP A 58 0.91 16.28 26.26
CA ASP A 58 2.09 16.40 27.14
C ASP A 58 2.24 17.80 27.76
N HIS A 59 1.35 18.72 27.40
CA HIS A 59 1.34 20.13 27.80
C HIS A 59 2.65 20.88 27.53
N LYS A 60 3.50 20.39 26.63
CA LYS A 60 4.77 21.03 26.29
C LYS A 60 4.61 22.10 25.24
N THR A 61 5.55 23.05 25.25
CA THR A 61 5.77 24.02 24.18
C THR A 61 7.10 23.75 23.51
N TYR A 62 7.04 23.53 22.21
CA TYR A 62 8.16 23.31 21.32
C TYR A 62 8.42 24.59 20.52
N LYS A 63 9.68 24.82 20.15
CA LYS A 63 10.13 26.02 19.43
C LYS A 63 10.82 25.63 18.14
N ALA A 64 10.36 26.19 17.03
CA ALA A 64 11.03 26.16 15.74
C ALA A 64 11.31 27.58 15.27
N LYS A 65 12.13 27.70 14.22
CA LYS A 65 12.35 28.95 13.52
C LYS A 65 12.15 28.71 12.04
N SER A 66 11.36 29.56 11.39
CA SER A 66 11.24 29.54 9.94
C SER A 66 12.54 30.00 9.28
N ASN A 67 12.85 29.43 8.12
CA ASN A 67 14.05 29.77 7.36
C ASN A 67 13.84 31.03 6.50
N ALA A 68 14.78 31.30 5.58
CA ALA A 68 14.73 32.46 4.69
C ALA A 68 13.57 32.38 3.67
N GLU A 69 13.07 31.18 3.41
CA GLU A 69 11.92 30.90 2.54
C GLU A 69 10.60 30.84 3.31
N GLY A 70 10.62 30.98 4.64
CA GLY A 70 9.43 30.91 5.50
C GLY A 70 9.07 29.50 5.96
N SER A 71 9.75 28.47 5.47
CA SER A 71 9.52 27.07 5.85
C SER A 71 10.02 26.79 7.27
N TRP A 72 9.24 26.05 8.04
CA TRP A 72 9.63 25.56 9.36
C TRP A 72 9.24 24.08 9.52
N GLU A 73 10.01 23.37 10.34
CA GLU A 73 9.73 21.99 10.74
C GLU A 73 10.09 21.81 12.21
N ILE A 74 9.32 20.98 12.91
CA ILE A 74 9.62 20.56 14.28
C ILE A 74 9.21 19.12 14.51
N LYS A 75 9.93 18.43 15.40
CA LYS A 75 9.56 17.11 15.91
C LYS A 75 8.91 17.25 17.28
N VAL A 76 7.73 16.65 17.45
CA VAL A 76 7.00 16.60 18.71
C VAL A 76 6.85 15.15 19.16
N ALA A 77 7.07 14.88 20.45
CA ALA A 77 6.93 13.53 20.98
C ALA A 77 5.43 13.20 21.14
N THR A 78 5.01 12.03 20.67
CA THR A 78 3.66 11.48 20.89
C THR A 78 3.69 10.40 21.96
N ILE A 79 2.58 10.26 22.68
CA ILE A 79 2.37 9.23 23.69
C ILE A 79 1.64 8.02 23.10
N ALA A 80 1.38 7.00 23.93
CA ALA A 80 0.54 5.88 23.56
C ALA A 80 -0.85 6.36 23.13
N GLY A 81 -1.37 5.74 22.09
CA GLY A 81 -2.64 6.09 21.47
C GLY A 81 -3.82 5.81 22.38
N SER A 82 -4.83 6.68 22.26
CA SER A 82 -6.13 6.50 22.91
C SER A 82 -7.21 7.14 22.04
N TYR A 83 -8.48 6.86 22.36
CA TYR A 83 -9.61 7.52 21.70
C TYR A 83 -9.89 8.94 22.22
N THR A 84 -9.01 9.49 23.05
CA THR A 84 -9.09 10.87 23.54
C THR A 84 -8.68 11.85 22.44
N PRO A 85 -9.54 12.80 22.05
CA PRO A 85 -9.15 13.85 21.11
C PRO A 85 -8.25 14.89 21.78
N TYR A 86 -7.20 15.26 21.07
CA TYR A 86 -6.24 16.29 21.46
C TYR A 86 -6.31 17.50 20.53
N THR A 87 -5.64 18.56 20.94
CA THR A 87 -5.41 19.78 20.17
C THR A 87 -3.94 20.15 20.08
N ILE A 88 -3.58 20.87 19.02
CA ILE A 88 -2.27 21.46 18.80
C ILE A 88 -2.47 22.95 18.53
N SER A 89 -1.80 23.82 19.28
CA SER A 89 -1.75 25.25 19.01
C SER A 89 -0.41 25.59 18.35
N ILE A 90 -0.44 26.30 17.22
CA ILE A 90 0.74 26.71 16.45
C ILE A 90 0.69 28.23 16.32
N SER A 91 1.76 28.93 16.67
CA SER A 91 1.76 30.40 16.63
C SER A 91 3.10 31.01 16.28
N ASP A 92 3.10 32.00 15.39
CA ASP A 92 4.21 32.91 15.10
C ASP A 92 3.91 34.35 15.58
N GLY A 93 2.93 34.48 16.48
CA GLY A 93 2.33 35.74 16.91
C GLY A 93 0.82 35.80 16.69
N GLN A 94 0.28 34.96 15.80
CA GLN A 94 -1.15 34.65 15.70
C GLN A 94 -1.37 33.15 15.92
N GLU A 95 -2.35 32.75 16.71
CA GLU A 95 -2.58 31.33 17.01
C GLU A 95 -3.44 30.67 15.93
N LYS A 96 -2.98 29.53 15.43
CA LYS A 96 -3.74 28.57 14.63
C LYS A 96 -3.89 27.29 15.45
N ARG A 97 -5.13 26.88 15.70
CA ARG A 97 -5.43 25.72 16.55
C ARG A 97 -6.00 24.57 15.73
N LEU A 98 -5.33 23.43 15.77
CA LEU A 98 -5.83 22.16 15.24
C LEU A 98 -6.57 21.40 16.33
N THR A 99 -7.70 20.80 15.99
CA THR A 99 -8.61 20.12 16.90
C THR A 99 -8.95 18.70 16.46
N ASN A 100 -9.46 17.90 17.41
CA ASN A 100 -9.86 16.52 17.19
C ASN A 100 -8.72 15.61 16.66
N ILE A 101 -7.52 15.84 17.18
CA ILE A 101 -6.31 15.09 16.81
C ILE A 101 -6.25 13.81 17.62
N LEU A 102 -6.13 12.67 16.96
CA LEU A 102 -5.93 11.39 17.63
C LEU A 102 -4.46 10.95 17.53
N LEU A 103 -4.01 10.17 18.52
CA LEU A 103 -2.72 9.49 18.48
C LEU A 103 -2.97 7.99 18.29
N GLY A 104 -2.34 7.37 17.29
CA GLY A 104 -2.60 5.98 16.94
C GLY A 104 -1.65 5.44 15.88
N GLU A 105 -2.08 4.46 15.09
CA GLU A 105 -1.27 3.91 14.01
C GLU A 105 -1.62 4.56 12.67
N VAL A 106 -0.62 5.06 11.95
CA VAL A 106 -0.83 5.69 10.64
C VAL A 106 -0.27 4.80 9.54
N TRP A 107 -1.11 4.42 8.58
CA TRP A 107 -0.74 3.54 7.47
C TRP A 107 -0.93 4.22 6.12
N LEU A 108 0.05 4.04 5.24
CA LEU A 108 -0.05 4.43 3.85
C LEU A 108 -0.73 3.30 3.05
N CYS A 109 -1.74 3.63 2.26
CA CYS A 109 -2.35 2.75 1.28
C CYS A 109 -1.87 3.16 -0.12
N GLY A 110 -0.95 2.39 -0.70
CA GLY A 110 -0.30 2.71 -1.97
C GLY A 110 -0.64 1.76 -3.12
N GLY A 111 -0.46 2.23 -4.35
CA GLY A 111 -0.52 1.38 -5.54
C GLY A 111 -1.47 1.90 -6.62
N GLN A 112 -2.18 0.98 -7.27
CA GLN A 112 -3.06 1.31 -8.41
C GLN A 112 -4.53 0.96 -8.13
N SER A 113 -5.28 0.62 -9.18
CA SER A 113 -6.74 0.50 -9.18
C SER A 113 -7.26 -0.52 -8.16
N ASN A 114 -6.55 -1.62 -7.93
CA ASN A 114 -6.96 -2.62 -6.94
C ASN A 114 -6.76 -2.17 -5.47
N MET A 115 -5.80 -1.27 -5.19
CA MET A 115 -5.75 -0.55 -3.91
C MET A 115 -6.80 0.56 -3.87
N GLU A 116 -6.99 1.29 -4.97
CA GLU A 116 -7.88 2.44 -5.06
C GLU A 116 -9.37 2.09 -4.99
N MET A 117 -9.74 0.90 -5.43
CA MET A 117 -11.14 0.46 -5.55
C MET A 117 -11.89 0.72 -4.25
N SER A 118 -12.90 1.59 -4.34
CA SER A 118 -13.62 2.05 -3.16
C SER A 118 -14.66 1.05 -2.69
N THR A 119 -15.22 1.23 -1.50
CA THR A 119 -16.23 0.30 -0.94
C THR A 119 -17.49 0.17 -1.78
N ARG A 120 -17.89 1.22 -2.55
CA ARG A 120 -18.96 1.11 -3.57
C ARG A 120 -18.56 0.37 -4.85
N GLY A 121 -17.29 0.02 -5.01
CA GLY A 121 -16.72 -0.52 -6.25
C GLY A 121 -16.53 0.53 -7.36
N PHE A 122 -16.13 0.04 -8.54
CA PHE A 122 -16.07 0.87 -9.75
C PHE A 122 -17.34 0.69 -10.59
N THR A 123 -17.51 1.55 -11.59
CA THR A 123 -18.63 1.44 -12.55
C THR A 123 -18.67 0.02 -13.14
N ASN A 124 -19.82 -0.64 -13.02
CA ASN A 124 -20.09 -2.02 -13.46
C ASN A 124 -19.19 -3.10 -12.83
N GLN A 125 -18.54 -2.80 -11.70
CA GLN A 125 -17.63 -3.71 -10.99
C GLN A 125 -17.93 -3.64 -9.49
N PRO A 126 -19.07 -4.22 -9.05
CA PRO A 126 -19.47 -4.21 -7.65
C PRO A 126 -18.51 -5.05 -6.80
N LEU A 127 -18.37 -4.68 -5.53
CA LEU A 127 -17.71 -5.52 -4.53
C LEU A 127 -18.69 -6.49 -3.89
N PHE A 128 -18.17 -7.62 -3.41
CA PHE A 128 -18.97 -8.48 -2.54
C PHE A 128 -19.28 -7.75 -1.23
N ASN A 129 -20.55 -7.77 -0.82
CA ASN A 129 -21.03 -7.20 0.44
C ASN A 129 -20.78 -5.69 0.61
N ALA A 130 -20.80 -4.91 -0.48
CA ALA A 130 -20.57 -3.46 -0.44
C ALA A 130 -21.48 -2.73 0.58
N ASN A 131 -22.79 -3.02 0.58
CA ASN A 131 -23.73 -2.42 1.54
C ASN A 131 -23.39 -2.76 2.99
N ASP A 132 -23.02 -4.01 3.27
CA ASP A 132 -22.62 -4.41 4.62
C ASP A 132 -21.32 -3.70 5.06
N GLU A 133 -20.41 -3.37 4.13
CA GLU A 133 -19.22 -2.57 4.46
C GLU A 133 -19.62 -1.18 4.92
N MET A 134 -20.51 -0.54 4.17
CA MET A 134 -20.98 0.81 4.45
C MET A 134 -21.84 0.86 5.72
N LEU A 135 -22.64 -0.18 6.01
CA LEU A 135 -23.43 -0.26 7.25
C LEU A 135 -22.55 -0.45 8.48
N ASP A 136 -21.52 -1.30 8.41
CA ASP A 136 -20.55 -1.52 9.51
C ASP A 136 -19.31 -0.62 9.33
N SER A 137 -19.53 0.69 9.13
CA SER A 137 -18.46 1.67 8.90
C SER A 137 -18.37 2.84 9.85
N ASP A 138 -19.27 2.94 10.82
CA ASP A 138 -19.24 4.00 11.84
C ASP A 138 -18.13 3.73 12.88
N PHE A 139 -16.91 4.08 12.50
CA PHE A 139 -15.69 3.99 13.32
C PHE A 139 -15.03 5.35 13.30
N PRO A 140 -15.57 6.36 14.02
CA PRO A 140 -15.03 7.70 13.97
C PRO A 140 -13.51 7.68 14.18
N GLU A 141 -12.98 6.94 15.16
CA GLU A 141 -11.55 6.77 15.46
C GLU A 141 -10.66 6.25 14.32
N ILE A 142 -11.25 5.77 13.23
CA ILE A 142 -10.56 5.57 11.96
C ILE A 142 -10.69 6.85 11.12
N ARG A 143 -9.56 7.44 10.74
CA ARG A 143 -9.54 8.68 9.94
C ARG A 143 -8.95 8.40 8.57
N LEU A 144 -9.59 8.94 7.54
CA LEU A 144 -9.31 8.68 6.14
C LEU A 144 -8.84 9.95 5.46
N PHE A 145 -7.67 9.91 4.84
CA PHE A 145 -7.14 10.98 4.00
C PHE A 145 -6.88 10.44 2.60
N SER A 146 -7.60 10.93 1.60
CA SER A 146 -7.32 10.60 0.20
C SER A 146 -6.49 11.71 -0.43
N VAL A 147 -5.29 11.36 -0.89
CA VAL A 147 -4.45 12.25 -1.70
C VAL A 147 -5.12 12.40 -3.05
N ARG A 148 -5.47 13.64 -3.42
CA ARG A 148 -6.00 13.95 -4.74
C ARG A 148 -4.96 13.56 -5.79
N ARG A 149 -5.43 12.87 -6.82
CA ARG A 149 -4.66 12.58 -8.04
C ARG A 149 -4.08 13.87 -8.62
N GLU A 150 -2.76 13.93 -8.66
CA GLU A 150 -1.96 15.05 -9.17
C GLU A 150 -0.66 14.48 -9.75
N PHE A 151 -0.08 15.13 -10.74
CA PHE A 151 1.20 14.71 -11.30
C PHE A 151 2.06 15.92 -11.60
N ASN A 152 3.35 15.82 -11.33
CA ASN A 152 4.24 16.97 -11.50
C ASN A 152 5.63 16.54 -11.94
N THR A 153 6.29 17.37 -12.74
CA THR A 153 7.67 17.14 -13.15
C THR A 153 8.66 17.45 -12.03
N GLN A 154 8.24 18.19 -10.99
CA GLN A 154 9.03 18.51 -9.80
C GLN A 154 8.35 18.05 -8.52
N PRO A 155 9.11 17.61 -7.50
CA PRO A 155 8.57 17.28 -6.18
C PRO A 155 7.70 18.42 -5.62
N GLN A 156 6.52 18.08 -5.11
CA GLN A 156 5.63 19.04 -4.47
C GLN A 156 5.82 19.01 -2.94
N GLU A 157 5.60 20.17 -2.30
CA GLU A 157 5.70 20.36 -0.85
C GLU A 157 4.36 20.14 -0.12
N ASP A 158 3.23 20.26 -0.84
CA ASP A 158 1.89 19.98 -0.34
C ASP A 158 1.09 19.13 -1.34
N CYS A 159 0.11 18.41 -0.81
CA CYS A 159 -0.88 17.68 -1.59
C CYS A 159 -2.28 18.23 -1.30
N LYS A 160 -3.29 17.79 -2.05
CA LYS A 160 -4.69 18.17 -1.77
C LYS A 160 -5.42 16.97 -1.19
N GLY A 161 -6.16 17.16 -0.11
CA GLY A 161 -6.96 16.13 0.55
C GLY A 161 -7.58 16.66 1.83
N ASN A 162 -8.42 15.86 2.48
CA ASN A 162 -9.00 16.20 3.79
C ASN A 162 -9.10 14.95 4.64
N TRP A 163 -8.83 15.06 5.93
CA TRP A 163 -9.13 14.00 6.90
C TRP A 163 -10.63 13.91 7.14
N ARG A 164 -11.18 12.71 6.99
CA ARG A 164 -12.59 12.40 7.26
C ARG A 164 -12.69 11.30 8.30
N LEU A 165 -13.66 11.40 9.21
CA LEU A 165 -14.06 10.31 10.10
C LEU A 165 -14.64 9.18 9.24
N ALA A 166 -14.31 7.91 9.56
CA ALA A 166 -14.94 6.79 8.88
C ALA A 166 -16.42 6.69 9.27
N ASN A 167 -17.27 6.74 8.26
CA ASN A 167 -18.72 6.53 8.29
C ASN A 167 -19.16 6.12 6.89
N SER A 168 -20.45 5.79 6.71
CA SER A 168 -20.97 5.28 5.44
C SER A 168 -20.65 6.17 4.24
N GLN A 169 -20.71 7.49 4.40
CA GLN A 169 -20.45 8.46 3.34
C GLN A 169 -18.96 8.58 3.00
N SER A 170 -18.08 8.60 4.01
CA SER A 170 -16.64 8.76 3.77
C SER A 170 -16.02 7.48 3.23
N VAL A 171 -16.44 6.31 3.72
CA VAL A 171 -15.92 5.02 3.25
C VAL A 171 -16.39 4.68 1.85
N GLU A 172 -17.57 5.14 1.43
CA GLU A 172 -18.15 4.89 0.09
C GLU A 172 -17.13 5.11 -1.04
N THR A 173 -16.32 6.16 -0.87
CA THR A 173 -15.35 6.65 -1.86
C THR A 173 -13.89 6.38 -1.48
N PHE A 174 -13.63 5.74 -0.34
CA PHE A 174 -12.29 5.35 0.11
C PHE A 174 -12.00 3.88 -0.21
N SER A 175 -10.71 3.55 -0.37
CA SER A 175 -10.21 2.18 -0.60
C SER A 175 -10.89 1.14 0.30
N SER A 176 -11.54 0.14 -0.30
CA SER A 176 -12.14 -0.98 0.44
C SER A 176 -11.07 -1.83 1.14
N VAL A 177 -9.92 -2.04 0.47
CA VAL A 177 -8.79 -2.76 1.06
C VAL A 177 -8.26 -2.02 2.28
N GLY A 178 -7.99 -0.72 2.14
CA GLY A 178 -7.47 0.12 3.22
C GLY A 178 -8.44 0.21 4.41
N PHE A 179 -9.72 0.50 4.14
CA PHE A 179 -10.72 0.64 5.20
C PHE A 179 -10.91 -0.64 6.01
N ASN A 180 -11.11 -1.79 5.34
CA ASN A 180 -11.26 -3.07 6.03
C ASN A 180 -9.99 -3.46 6.81
N PHE A 181 -8.81 -3.13 6.28
CA PHE A 181 -7.53 -3.32 6.98
C PHE A 181 -7.48 -2.51 8.28
N ALA A 182 -7.79 -1.21 8.24
CA ALA A 182 -7.84 -0.36 9.42
C ALA A 182 -8.87 -0.82 10.43
N LYS A 183 -10.05 -1.26 9.98
CA LYS A 183 -11.10 -1.76 10.85
C LYS A 183 -10.65 -2.99 11.66
N ILE A 184 -9.93 -3.92 11.04
CA ILE A 184 -9.37 -5.08 11.75
C ILE A 184 -8.30 -4.64 12.76
N LEU A 185 -7.39 -3.75 12.37
CA LEU A 185 -6.36 -3.24 13.27
C LEU A 185 -6.96 -2.47 14.44
N ASN A 186 -7.90 -1.56 14.20
CA ASN A 186 -8.57 -0.80 15.25
C ASN A 186 -9.28 -1.73 16.24
N LYS A 187 -10.07 -2.69 15.75
CA LYS A 187 -10.79 -3.65 16.61
C LYS A 187 -9.84 -4.51 17.43
N THR A 188 -8.64 -4.82 16.93
CA THR A 188 -7.68 -5.72 17.59
C THR A 188 -6.74 -4.97 18.53
N LEU A 189 -6.14 -3.88 18.05
CA LEU A 189 -5.14 -3.10 18.78
C LEU A 189 -5.76 -2.09 19.74
N LYS A 190 -7.05 -1.75 19.57
CA LYS A 190 -7.80 -0.78 20.39
C LYS A 190 -7.17 0.62 20.41
N VAL A 191 -6.68 1.06 19.25
CA VAL A 191 -6.08 2.39 19.04
C VAL A 191 -6.64 3.03 17.77
N PRO A 192 -6.67 4.38 17.66
CA PRO A 192 -7.03 5.08 16.43
C PRO A 192 -6.19 4.60 15.24
N ILE A 193 -6.77 4.60 14.05
CA ILE A 193 -6.05 4.26 12.82
C ILE A 193 -6.20 5.41 11.82
N GLY A 194 -5.09 5.97 11.38
CA GLY A 194 -5.05 6.91 10.26
C GLY A 194 -4.70 6.19 8.97
N LEU A 195 -5.47 6.40 7.91
CA LEU A 195 -5.16 5.92 6.57
C LEU A 195 -4.88 7.07 5.62
N ILE A 196 -3.74 7.01 4.96
CA ILE A 196 -3.40 7.92 3.86
C ILE A 196 -3.48 7.12 2.55
N GLY A 197 -4.53 7.34 1.76
CA GLY A 197 -4.69 6.77 0.43
C GLY A 197 -3.89 7.55 -0.61
N CYS A 198 -2.81 6.96 -1.10
CA CYS A 198 -1.94 7.51 -2.15
C CYS A 198 -1.82 6.48 -3.29
N TYR A 199 -2.85 6.42 -4.13
CA TYR A 199 -3.00 5.42 -5.18
C TYR A 199 -3.55 6.05 -6.46
N TRP A 200 -3.28 5.43 -7.62
CA TRP A 200 -3.85 5.84 -8.90
C TRP A 200 -3.98 4.66 -9.87
N GLY A 201 -5.21 4.31 -10.25
CA GLY A 201 -5.50 3.31 -11.27
C GLY A 201 -4.66 3.40 -12.54
N GLY A 202 -4.13 2.26 -12.99
CA GLY A 202 -3.30 2.15 -14.19
C GLY A 202 -1.83 2.55 -14.02
N SER A 203 -1.41 2.94 -12.81
CA SER A 203 -0.05 3.40 -12.60
C SER A 203 0.99 2.31 -12.69
N ARG A 204 2.14 2.65 -13.25
CA ARG A 204 3.35 1.81 -13.24
C ARG A 204 4.26 2.15 -12.07
N ILE A 205 5.10 1.21 -11.65
CA ILE A 205 6.00 1.43 -10.51
C ILE A 205 7.00 2.57 -10.75
N GLU A 206 7.42 2.77 -11.99
CA GLU A 206 8.30 3.85 -12.45
C GLU A 206 7.72 5.23 -12.11
N ALA A 207 6.39 5.38 -12.15
CA ALA A 207 5.74 6.65 -11.85
C ALA A 207 5.85 7.02 -10.36
N TRP A 208 6.10 6.03 -9.51
CA TRP A 208 6.17 6.13 -8.06
C TRP A 208 7.59 6.21 -7.50
N MET A 209 8.60 6.35 -8.34
CA MET A 209 10.01 6.47 -7.94
C MET A 209 10.52 7.88 -8.17
N SER A 210 11.42 8.37 -7.33
CA SER A 210 12.12 9.63 -7.61
C SER A 210 13.04 9.47 -8.83
N GLU A 211 13.28 10.57 -9.54
CA GLU A 211 14.15 10.57 -10.72
C GLU A 211 15.55 10.05 -10.40
N ASP A 212 16.12 10.45 -9.26
CA ASP A 212 17.47 10.05 -8.85
C ASP A 212 17.64 8.55 -8.63
N LYS A 213 16.58 7.86 -8.19
CA LYS A 213 16.60 6.40 -8.04
C LYS A 213 16.30 5.71 -9.35
N LEU A 214 15.37 6.24 -10.13
CA LEU A 214 14.91 5.62 -11.37
C LEU A 214 15.92 5.70 -12.51
N LYS A 215 16.68 6.81 -12.62
CA LYS A 215 17.69 7.02 -13.67
C LYS A 215 18.83 6.00 -13.68
N GLN A 216 18.97 5.22 -12.60
CA GLN A 216 19.93 4.12 -12.49
C GLN A 216 19.52 2.89 -13.31
N PHE A 217 18.25 2.78 -13.69
CA PHE A 217 17.68 1.60 -14.36
C PHE A 217 17.17 1.89 -15.77
N ILE A 218 16.60 3.07 -15.99
CA ILE A 218 16.01 3.48 -17.27
C ILE A 218 16.37 4.92 -17.59
N LYS A 219 16.31 5.29 -18.87
CA LYS A 219 16.36 6.70 -19.27
C LYS A 219 15.06 7.38 -18.83
N VAL A 220 15.18 8.42 -18.03
CA VAL A 220 14.06 9.28 -17.61
C VAL A 220 14.01 10.49 -18.54
N ASP A 221 12.95 10.62 -19.34
CA ASP A 221 12.69 11.78 -20.19
C ASP A 221 11.32 12.36 -19.82
N ILE A 222 11.32 13.33 -18.91
CA ILE A 222 10.10 13.96 -18.38
C ILE A 222 9.82 15.21 -19.23
N LYS A 223 9.05 15.04 -20.32
CA LYS A 223 8.57 16.17 -21.14
C LYS A 223 7.10 16.46 -20.82
N SER A 224 6.82 17.69 -20.39
CA SER A 224 5.48 18.13 -19.96
C SER A 224 4.44 18.19 -21.08
N GLU A 225 4.89 18.36 -22.32
CA GLU A 225 4.07 18.79 -23.46
C GLU A 225 3.10 17.73 -24.03
N SER A 226 3.06 16.51 -23.47
CA SER A 226 2.19 15.41 -23.96
C SER A 226 1.40 14.64 -22.89
N LEU A 227 1.29 15.18 -21.67
CA LEU A 227 0.79 14.43 -20.50
C LEU A 227 -0.72 14.56 -20.30
N THR A 228 -1.50 13.67 -20.92
CA THR A 228 -2.85 13.37 -20.42
C THR A 228 -2.76 12.59 -19.10
N PRO A 229 -3.78 12.61 -18.21
CA PRO A 229 -3.75 11.84 -16.97
C PRO A 229 -3.46 10.33 -17.15
N ALA A 230 -3.91 9.74 -18.27
CA ALA A 230 -3.69 8.32 -18.60
C ALA A 230 -2.26 8.01 -19.06
N LEU A 231 -1.52 9.02 -19.52
CA LEU A 231 -0.09 8.91 -19.81
C LEU A 231 0.73 9.23 -18.56
N ALA A 232 0.28 10.21 -17.77
CA ALA A 232 0.99 10.68 -16.58
C ALA A 232 1.10 9.63 -15.47
N ASN A 233 0.05 8.84 -15.22
CA ASN A 233 0.09 7.79 -14.19
C ASN A 233 1.06 6.64 -14.53
N ARG A 234 1.47 6.49 -15.79
CA ARG A 234 2.46 5.50 -16.24
C ARG A 234 3.85 6.08 -16.45
N ALA A 235 3.94 7.40 -16.57
CA ALA A 235 5.18 8.09 -16.87
C ALA A 235 6.12 8.07 -15.65
N PRO A 236 7.43 7.83 -15.84
CA PRO A 236 8.45 7.93 -14.80
C PRO A 236 8.29 9.15 -13.90
N THR A 237 8.45 8.96 -12.59
CA THR A 237 8.59 10.01 -11.56
C THR A 237 7.36 10.87 -11.25
N LEU A 238 6.41 11.02 -12.17
CA LEU A 238 5.41 12.07 -12.06
C LEU A 238 4.46 11.93 -10.86
N LEU A 239 4.10 10.70 -10.47
CA LEU A 239 3.24 10.45 -9.31
C LEU A 239 4.01 10.52 -7.99
N TYR A 240 5.28 10.11 -7.99
CA TYR A 240 6.17 10.34 -6.85
C TYR A 240 6.21 11.83 -6.53
N ASN A 241 6.47 12.65 -7.53
CA ASN A 241 6.57 14.10 -7.37
C ASN A 241 5.26 14.76 -6.96
N GLY A 242 4.16 14.45 -7.66
CA GLY A 242 2.86 15.09 -7.47
C GLY A 242 2.06 14.59 -6.27
N MET A 243 2.27 13.35 -5.83
CA MET A 243 1.45 12.72 -4.79
C MET A 243 2.24 12.20 -3.59
N LEU A 244 3.34 11.47 -3.80
CA LEU A 244 4.03 10.80 -2.70
C LEU A 244 4.98 11.74 -1.94
N SER A 245 5.77 12.54 -2.67
CA SER A 245 6.71 13.50 -2.12
C SER A 245 6.09 14.39 -1.04
N PRO A 246 4.95 15.08 -1.29
CA PRO A 246 4.32 15.91 -0.25
C PRO A 246 3.79 15.10 0.95
N VAL A 247 3.54 13.80 0.79
CA VAL A 247 3.11 12.91 1.88
C VAL A 247 4.27 12.42 2.72
N SER A 248 5.48 12.32 2.14
CA SER A 248 6.65 11.69 2.76
C SER A 248 7.12 12.37 4.07
N LYS A 249 6.76 13.64 4.29
CA LYS A 249 7.01 14.32 5.57
C LYS A 249 6.11 13.85 6.70
N PHE A 250 4.97 13.23 6.43
CA PHE A 250 4.11 12.67 7.48
C PHE A 250 4.77 11.42 8.10
N THR A 251 4.58 11.21 9.41
CA THR A 251 5.15 10.04 10.11
C THR A 251 4.17 8.88 10.05
N ILE A 252 4.59 7.73 9.52
CA ILE A 252 3.76 6.54 9.35
C ILE A 252 4.36 5.32 10.06
N LYS A 253 3.49 4.38 10.44
CA LYS A 253 3.84 3.05 10.95
C LYS A 253 4.30 2.12 9.85
N GLY A 254 3.62 2.12 8.70
CA GLY A 254 3.76 1.10 7.66
C GLY A 254 3.01 1.41 6.38
N CYS A 255 3.21 0.57 5.38
CA CYS A 255 2.56 0.67 4.07
C CYS A 255 1.87 -0.64 3.71
N VAL A 256 0.64 -0.54 3.20
CA VAL A 256 -0.03 -1.61 2.44
C VAL A 256 -0.08 -1.21 0.96
N PHE A 257 0.38 -2.10 0.07
CA PHE A 257 0.61 -1.79 -1.34
C PHE A 257 -0.03 -2.81 -2.28
N TYR A 258 -0.77 -2.36 -3.29
CA TYR A 258 -1.37 -3.26 -4.29
C TYR A 258 -1.20 -2.69 -5.70
N GLN A 259 -0.19 -3.23 -6.39
CA GLN A 259 0.17 -2.82 -7.74
C GLN A 259 0.94 -3.91 -8.50
N GLY A 260 0.81 -3.88 -9.83
CA GLY A 260 1.67 -4.65 -10.72
C GLY A 260 1.06 -4.85 -12.10
N GLU A 261 -0.25 -4.72 -12.24
CA GLU A 261 -0.99 -5.04 -13.46
C GLU A 261 -0.49 -4.23 -14.66
N ALA A 262 -0.11 -2.96 -14.43
CA ALA A 262 0.44 -2.09 -15.48
C ALA A 262 1.89 -2.43 -15.89
N ASN A 263 2.58 -3.29 -15.13
CA ASN A 263 3.96 -3.73 -15.33
C ASN A 263 4.09 -5.19 -15.80
N VAL A 264 2.97 -5.91 -16.02
CA VAL A 264 2.97 -7.34 -16.44
C VAL A 264 3.82 -7.59 -17.69
N THR A 265 3.93 -6.64 -18.62
CA THR A 265 4.78 -6.78 -19.82
C THR A 265 6.28 -6.78 -19.55
N ASN A 266 6.74 -6.31 -18.39
CA ASN A 266 8.15 -6.12 -18.11
C ASN A 266 8.55 -6.66 -16.71
N PRO A 267 8.39 -7.98 -16.48
CA PRO A 267 8.65 -8.60 -15.18
C PRO A 267 10.13 -8.47 -14.77
N ALA A 268 11.05 -8.55 -15.73
CA ALA A 268 12.49 -8.43 -15.45
C ALA A 268 12.88 -7.05 -14.92
N ALA A 269 12.28 -5.97 -15.45
CA ALA A 269 12.49 -4.62 -14.89
C ALA A 269 11.85 -4.50 -13.52
N TYR A 270 10.62 -5.03 -13.33
CA TYR A 270 9.93 -4.96 -12.04
C TYR A 270 10.73 -5.59 -10.90
N LEU A 271 11.38 -6.73 -11.12
CA LEU A 271 12.22 -7.39 -10.11
C LEU A 271 13.37 -6.49 -9.61
N LYS A 272 13.87 -5.60 -10.46
CA LYS A 272 14.92 -4.62 -10.11
C LYS A 272 14.33 -3.36 -9.47
N LEU A 273 13.23 -2.86 -10.03
CA LEU A 273 12.63 -1.57 -9.65
C LEU A 273 11.85 -1.65 -8.35
N PHE A 274 11.16 -2.75 -8.05
CA PHE A 274 10.29 -2.81 -6.87
C PHE A 274 11.06 -2.73 -5.55
N PRO A 275 12.15 -3.49 -5.34
CA PRO A 275 12.95 -3.32 -4.13
C PRO A 275 13.54 -1.91 -4.00
N GLU A 276 13.97 -1.33 -5.12
CA GLU A 276 14.50 0.03 -5.14
C GLU A 276 13.42 1.08 -4.83
N MET A 277 12.19 0.92 -5.33
CA MET A 277 11.07 1.80 -4.98
C MET A 277 10.78 1.76 -3.49
N VAL A 278 10.76 0.57 -2.87
CA VAL A 278 10.53 0.45 -1.42
C VAL A 278 11.65 1.15 -0.65
N ARG A 279 12.91 0.95 -1.04
CA ARG A 279 14.06 1.67 -0.45
C ARG A 279 13.90 3.17 -0.61
N ASN A 280 13.58 3.64 -1.81
CA ASN A 280 13.35 5.06 -2.10
C ASN A 280 12.27 5.64 -1.18
N TRP A 281 11.13 4.97 -1.04
CA TRP A 281 10.04 5.47 -0.18
C TRP A 281 10.50 5.55 1.27
N ARG A 282 11.16 4.51 1.81
CA ARG A 282 11.68 4.53 3.18
C ARG A 282 12.66 5.67 3.43
N GLU A 283 13.53 5.95 2.45
CA GLU A 283 14.43 7.11 2.49
C GLU A 283 13.65 8.43 2.51
N SER A 284 12.64 8.59 1.63
CA SER A 284 11.81 9.80 1.57
C SER A 284 11.05 10.05 2.88
N PHE A 285 10.51 9.00 3.50
CA PHE A 285 9.84 9.10 4.79
C PHE A 285 10.83 9.23 5.98
N GLY A 286 12.10 8.87 5.78
CA GLY A 286 13.12 8.80 6.83
C GLY A 286 12.83 7.71 7.87
N ASN A 287 12.19 6.61 7.48
CA ASN A 287 11.82 5.51 8.37
C ASN A 287 11.83 4.16 7.63
N ASP A 288 12.39 3.12 8.25
CA ASP A 288 12.39 1.74 7.73
C ASP A 288 11.10 0.99 8.15
N PHE A 289 9.97 1.43 7.61
CA PHE A 289 8.65 0.92 8.00
C PHE A 289 8.32 -0.44 7.35
N PRO A 290 7.45 -1.28 7.97
CA PRO A 290 6.98 -2.52 7.37
C PRO A 290 6.23 -2.27 6.06
N PHE A 291 6.58 -3.03 5.03
CA PHE A 291 6.01 -2.90 3.68
C PHE A 291 5.27 -4.19 3.29
N TYR A 292 3.94 -4.16 3.28
CA TYR A 292 3.12 -5.32 2.97
C TYR A 292 2.40 -5.15 1.65
N TYR A 293 2.55 -6.10 0.74
CA TYR A 293 2.00 -6.00 -0.59
C TYR A 293 1.18 -7.22 -1.01
N VAL A 294 0.37 -7.01 -2.04
CA VAL A 294 -0.55 -8.02 -2.56
C VAL A 294 -0.01 -8.58 -3.87
N GLN A 295 0.15 -9.90 -3.94
CA GLN A 295 0.45 -10.59 -5.20
C GLN A 295 -0.74 -10.41 -6.16
N LEU A 296 -0.46 -10.19 -7.45
CA LEU A 296 -1.51 -9.97 -8.44
C LEU A 296 -2.54 -11.10 -8.43
N ALA A 297 -3.81 -10.72 -8.57
CA ALA A 297 -4.88 -11.68 -8.66
C ALA A 297 -4.86 -12.40 -10.02
N PRO A 298 -5.23 -13.69 -10.07
CA PRO A 298 -5.47 -14.38 -11.33
C PRO A 298 -6.52 -13.64 -12.16
N PHE A 299 -6.21 -13.37 -13.43
CA PHE A 299 -7.11 -12.76 -14.40
C PHE A 299 -6.77 -13.19 -15.83
N SER A 300 -7.80 -13.41 -16.64
CA SER A 300 -7.64 -13.80 -18.05
C SER A 300 -7.41 -12.57 -18.92
N TYR A 301 -6.15 -12.28 -19.21
CA TYR A 301 -5.76 -11.22 -20.15
C TYR A 301 -6.04 -11.61 -21.61
N GLU A 302 -6.30 -12.90 -21.88
CA GLU A 302 -6.63 -13.42 -23.21
C GLU A 302 -7.88 -12.75 -23.78
N ASN A 303 -8.88 -12.52 -22.93
CA ASN A 303 -10.12 -11.80 -23.29
C ASN A 303 -9.88 -10.33 -23.66
N MET A 304 -8.69 -9.78 -23.36
CA MET A 304 -8.26 -8.43 -23.73
C MET A 304 -7.34 -8.42 -24.95
N GLY A 305 -7.20 -9.55 -25.67
CA GLY A 305 -6.30 -9.68 -26.82
C GLY A 305 -4.82 -9.80 -26.44
N TRP A 306 -4.52 -10.00 -25.15
CA TRP A 306 -3.17 -10.26 -24.65
C TRP A 306 -3.01 -11.75 -24.38
N ASN A 307 -2.38 -12.46 -25.32
CA ASN A 307 -2.09 -13.88 -25.16
C ASN A 307 -0.81 -14.23 -25.92
N ALA A 308 0.36 -13.98 -25.34
CA ALA A 308 1.58 -14.52 -25.95
C ALA A 308 1.69 -16.01 -25.60
N ASN A 309 1.44 -16.42 -24.35
CA ASN A 309 1.59 -17.82 -23.87
C ASN A 309 0.72 -18.22 -22.66
N GLY A 310 -0.26 -17.41 -22.23
CA GLY A 310 -1.16 -17.75 -21.10
C GLY A 310 -0.49 -17.81 -19.70
N THR A 311 0.72 -17.27 -19.55
CA THR A 311 1.57 -17.40 -18.33
C THR A 311 2.22 -16.09 -17.88
N GLU A 312 1.95 -14.97 -18.55
CA GLU A 312 2.53 -13.66 -18.30
C GLU A 312 2.27 -13.17 -16.86
N VAL A 313 1.04 -13.34 -16.37
CA VAL A 313 0.70 -12.99 -14.97
C VAL A 313 1.34 -13.97 -14.00
N ALA A 314 1.48 -15.26 -14.36
CA ALA A 314 2.18 -16.22 -13.51
C ALA A 314 3.65 -15.86 -13.32
N ILE A 315 4.33 -15.50 -14.42
CA ILE A 315 5.71 -14.99 -14.40
C ILE A 315 5.79 -13.71 -13.56
N PHE A 316 4.84 -12.81 -13.71
CA PHE A 316 4.84 -11.57 -12.91
C PHE A 316 4.62 -11.84 -11.41
N ARG A 317 3.71 -12.75 -11.05
CA ARG A 317 3.47 -13.18 -9.66
C ARG A 317 4.70 -13.87 -9.07
N GLU A 318 5.43 -14.64 -9.87
CA GLU A 318 6.71 -15.22 -9.48
C GLU A 318 7.76 -14.13 -9.22
N VAL A 319 7.84 -13.11 -10.06
CA VAL A 319 8.70 -11.94 -9.82
C VAL A 319 8.32 -11.19 -8.55
N GLN A 320 7.04 -11.01 -8.26
CA GLN A 320 6.58 -10.43 -6.99
C GLN A 320 7.03 -11.28 -5.79
N GLN A 321 7.03 -12.61 -5.92
CA GLN A 321 7.53 -13.51 -4.87
C GLN A 321 9.06 -13.43 -4.73
N LYS A 322 9.80 -13.40 -5.84
CA LYS A 322 11.27 -13.22 -5.83
C LYS A 322 11.68 -11.88 -5.22
N ALA A 323 10.91 -10.82 -5.48
CA ALA A 323 11.15 -9.49 -4.89
C ALA A 323 11.03 -9.49 -3.36
N LEU A 324 10.21 -10.38 -2.76
CA LEU A 324 10.06 -10.46 -1.31
C LEU A 324 11.40 -10.69 -0.60
N ALA A 325 12.26 -11.55 -1.16
CA ALA A 325 13.57 -11.85 -0.60
C ALA A 325 14.57 -10.68 -0.72
N LEU A 326 14.26 -9.69 -1.56
CA LEU A 326 15.10 -8.51 -1.81
C LEU A 326 14.66 -7.29 -0.98
N ILE A 327 13.52 -7.37 -0.28
CA ILE A 327 12.94 -6.26 0.47
C ILE A 327 12.94 -6.60 1.96
N PRO A 328 13.84 -6.03 2.78
CA PRO A 328 13.82 -6.27 4.21
C PRO A 328 12.54 -5.71 4.85
N ASN A 329 12.10 -6.31 5.96
CA ASN A 329 10.89 -5.90 6.69
C ASN A 329 9.65 -5.80 5.77
N ALA A 330 9.46 -6.81 4.92
CA ALA A 330 8.35 -6.89 3.99
C ALA A 330 7.55 -8.20 4.12
N GLY A 331 6.40 -8.21 3.46
CA GLY A 331 5.47 -9.33 3.44
C GLY A 331 4.61 -9.29 2.20
N MET A 332 4.24 -10.47 1.71
CA MET A 332 3.38 -10.62 0.55
C MET A 332 2.18 -11.48 0.92
N VAL A 333 0.99 -11.05 0.51
CA VAL A 333 -0.22 -11.86 0.61
C VAL A 333 -0.61 -12.40 -0.77
N GLY A 334 -1.03 -13.66 -0.82
CA GLY A 334 -1.50 -14.33 -2.03
C GLY A 334 -2.97 -14.03 -2.34
N THR A 335 -3.35 -14.21 -3.60
CA THR A 335 -4.71 -13.99 -4.12
C THR A 335 -5.15 -15.07 -5.12
N ALA A 336 -4.42 -16.18 -5.21
CA ALA A 336 -4.65 -17.24 -6.20
C ALA A 336 -6.06 -17.86 -6.15
N ASP A 337 -6.69 -17.84 -4.98
CA ASP A 337 -8.01 -18.39 -4.69
C ASP A 337 -9.17 -17.37 -4.85
N ILE A 338 -8.86 -16.08 -4.97
CA ILE A 338 -9.84 -14.98 -5.03
C ILE A 338 -9.66 -14.09 -6.27
N GLY A 339 -9.12 -14.68 -7.35
CA GLY A 339 -9.03 -14.06 -8.67
C GLY A 339 -10.37 -13.98 -9.39
N SER A 340 -10.35 -13.53 -10.64
CA SER A 340 -11.52 -13.55 -11.51
C SER A 340 -11.12 -13.80 -12.95
N VAL A 341 -11.85 -14.65 -13.66
CA VAL A 341 -11.61 -14.87 -15.09
C VAL A 341 -12.07 -13.67 -15.93
N SER A 342 -13.05 -12.90 -15.46
CA SER A 342 -13.78 -11.91 -16.27
C SER A 342 -13.47 -10.46 -15.90
N THR A 343 -12.83 -10.20 -14.77
CA THR A 343 -12.44 -8.83 -14.39
C THR A 343 -11.05 -8.78 -13.76
N ILE A 344 -10.28 -7.76 -14.19
CA ILE A 344 -8.98 -7.42 -13.61
C ILE A 344 -9.10 -6.84 -12.19
N HIS A 345 -10.31 -6.48 -11.76
CA HIS A 345 -10.61 -6.04 -10.40
C HIS A 345 -11.55 -7.04 -9.70
N PRO A 346 -11.00 -8.14 -9.11
CA PRO A 346 -11.82 -9.11 -8.41
C PRO A 346 -12.61 -8.47 -7.26
N PRO A 347 -13.87 -8.88 -7.04
CA PRO A 347 -14.79 -8.22 -6.10
C PRO A 347 -14.52 -8.53 -4.62
N ASP A 348 -13.71 -9.54 -4.28
CA ASP A 348 -13.39 -9.88 -2.88
C ASP A 348 -12.21 -9.06 -2.33
N LYS A 349 -12.45 -7.77 -2.06
CA LYS A 349 -11.46 -6.89 -1.40
C LYS A 349 -11.32 -7.14 0.10
N ARG A 350 -12.36 -7.69 0.74
CA ARG A 350 -12.33 -8.03 2.16
C ARG A 350 -11.29 -9.09 2.47
N THR A 351 -11.20 -10.15 1.67
CA THR A 351 -10.21 -11.20 1.91
C THR A 351 -8.79 -10.68 1.72
N VAL A 352 -8.55 -9.80 0.74
CA VAL A 352 -7.25 -9.10 0.59
C VAL A 352 -6.91 -8.30 1.85
N ALA A 353 -7.85 -7.47 2.34
CA ALA A 353 -7.68 -6.66 3.54
C ALA A 353 -7.40 -7.51 4.79
N LYS A 354 -8.15 -8.61 4.96
CA LYS A 354 -7.96 -9.57 6.05
C LYS A 354 -6.56 -10.16 6.03
N ARG A 355 -6.07 -10.62 4.87
CA ARG A 355 -4.73 -11.20 4.75
C ARG A 355 -3.65 -10.18 5.09
N LEU A 356 -3.78 -8.94 4.61
CA LEU A 356 -2.85 -7.86 4.98
C LEU A 356 -2.89 -7.61 6.50
N ALA A 357 -4.08 -7.56 7.10
CA ALA A 357 -4.23 -7.34 8.53
C ALA A 357 -3.68 -8.51 9.36
N TYR A 358 -3.89 -9.76 8.95
CA TYR A 358 -3.33 -10.95 9.61
C TYR A 358 -1.81 -10.94 9.54
N TYR A 359 -1.24 -10.65 8.37
CA TYR A 359 0.20 -10.53 8.21
C TYR A 359 0.77 -9.41 9.09
N THR A 360 0.13 -8.23 9.11
CA THR A 360 0.53 -7.11 9.96
C THR A 360 0.45 -7.44 11.45
N LEU A 361 -0.65 -8.02 11.92
CA LEU A 361 -0.82 -8.37 13.32
C LEU A 361 0.20 -9.43 13.75
N PHE A 362 0.43 -10.44 12.90
CA PHE A 362 1.38 -11.51 13.15
C PHE A 362 2.85 -11.03 13.14
N LYS A 363 3.25 -10.25 12.13
CA LYS A 363 4.66 -9.83 11.95
C LYS A 363 5.02 -8.51 12.63
N THR A 364 4.19 -7.48 12.55
CA THR A 364 4.50 -6.16 13.13
C THR A 364 4.17 -6.10 14.61
N TYR A 365 3.03 -6.69 15.00
CA TYR A 365 2.52 -6.60 16.38
C TYR A 365 2.75 -7.87 17.20
N ASN A 366 3.40 -8.89 16.61
CA ASN A 366 3.70 -10.17 17.26
C ASN A 366 2.47 -10.84 17.90
N LEU A 367 1.29 -10.65 17.31
CA LEU A 367 0.07 -11.26 17.82
C LEU A 367 0.15 -12.78 17.63
N THR A 368 0.01 -13.51 18.73
CA THR A 368 0.08 -14.98 18.77
C THR A 368 -1.32 -15.60 18.63
N GLY A 369 -1.37 -16.91 18.34
CA GLY A 369 -2.64 -17.63 18.16
C GLY A 369 -3.33 -17.41 16.81
N ILE A 370 -2.70 -16.66 15.90
CA ILE A 370 -3.16 -16.44 14.53
C ILE A 370 -2.08 -16.85 13.51
N GLY A 371 -2.50 -17.17 12.29
CA GLY A 371 -1.59 -17.26 11.14
C GLY A 371 -1.63 -15.98 10.32
N GLY A 372 -0.46 -15.50 9.87
CA GLY A 372 -0.37 -14.33 8.99
C GLY A 372 0.39 -14.57 7.69
N VAL A 373 1.30 -15.55 7.66
CA VAL A 373 2.15 -15.85 6.50
C VAL A 373 1.44 -16.90 5.62
N PRO A 374 1.33 -16.68 4.30
CA PRO A 374 0.75 -17.66 3.40
C PRO A 374 1.64 -18.92 3.30
N PRO A 375 1.05 -20.12 3.12
CA PRO A 375 1.84 -21.31 2.81
C PRO A 375 2.55 -21.13 1.47
N GLY A 376 3.77 -21.63 1.40
CA GLY A 376 4.65 -21.58 0.23
C GLY A 376 5.17 -22.96 -0.13
N TYR A 377 5.75 -23.04 -1.33
CA TYR A 377 6.44 -24.23 -1.80
C TYR A 377 7.80 -24.38 -1.11
N LEU A 378 8.08 -25.56 -0.56
CA LEU A 378 9.35 -25.90 0.07
C LEU A 378 10.23 -26.76 -0.83
N SER A 379 9.68 -27.89 -1.29
CA SER A 379 10.41 -28.86 -2.12
C SER A 379 9.46 -29.84 -2.82
N TYR A 380 10.01 -30.68 -3.70
CA TYR A 380 9.31 -31.87 -4.18
C TYR A 380 10.24 -33.07 -4.24
N ALA A 381 9.66 -34.27 -4.22
CA ALA A 381 10.34 -35.52 -4.50
C ALA A 381 9.54 -36.33 -5.53
N VAL A 382 10.24 -37.06 -6.40
CA VAL A 382 9.61 -38.02 -7.32
C VAL A 382 9.56 -39.38 -6.63
N ASP A 383 8.38 -39.97 -6.58
CA ASP A 383 8.13 -41.32 -6.10
C ASP A 383 7.38 -42.10 -7.18
N ASN A 384 8.13 -42.89 -7.96
CA ASN A 384 7.63 -43.59 -9.14
C ASN A 384 6.92 -42.61 -10.10
N GLN A 385 5.64 -42.81 -10.36
CA GLN A 385 4.82 -41.98 -11.25
C GLN A 385 4.15 -40.79 -10.52
N LYS A 386 4.59 -40.47 -9.29
CA LYS A 386 4.03 -39.40 -8.47
C LYS A 386 5.07 -38.35 -8.16
N ILE A 387 4.62 -37.11 -8.04
CA ILE A 387 5.36 -36.04 -7.36
C ILE A 387 4.78 -35.83 -5.98
N ILE A 388 5.62 -35.84 -4.94
CA ILE A 388 5.26 -35.44 -3.59
C ILE A 388 5.76 -34.02 -3.36
N VAL A 389 4.84 -33.05 -3.32
CA VAL A 389 5.14 -31.65 -2.97
C VAL A 389 5.14 -31.49 -1.46
N GLU A 390 6.11 -30.78 -0.94
CA GLU A 390 6.18 -30.34 0.45
C GLU A 390 6.03 -28.82 0.56
N LEU A 391 5.24 -28.38 1.53
CA LEU A 391 4.90 -26.98 1.76
C LEU A 391 5.45 -26.47 3.11
N ASP A 392 5.72 -25.17 3.18
CA ASP A 392 6.04 -24.45 4.40
C ASP A 392 4.85 -23.62 4.91
N ASN A 393 4.98 -23.01 6.10
CA ASN A 393 3.98 -22.09 6.69
C ASN A 393 2.54 -22.65 6.77
N VAL A 394 2.41 -23.98 6.93
CA VAL A 394 1.11 -24.68 6.97
C VAL A 394 0.41 -24.67 8.33
N GLY A 395 1.10 -24.24 9.40
CA GLY A 395 0.56 -24.36 10.76
C GLY A 395 0.30 -25.82 11.16
N TYR A 396 -0.96 -26.15 11.43
CA TYR A 396 -1.39 -27.50 11.82
C TYR A 396 -1.68 -28.43 10.65
N GLY A 397 -1.73 -27.91 9.42
CA GLY A 397 -2.01 -28.74 8.27
C GLY A 397 -2.43 -27.96 7.03
N ILE A 398 -2.69 -28.70 5.96
CA ILE A 398 -3.26 -28.19 4.72
C ILE A 398 -4.66 -28.75 4.51
N SER A 399 -5.50 -28.01 3.81
CA SER A 399 -6.88 -28.40 3.53
C SER A 399 -7.36 -27.81 2.21
N ALA A 400 -8.28 -28.53 1.55
CA ALA A 400 -9.12 -28.04 0.47
C ALA A 400 -10.60 -28.00 0.89
N TYR A 401 -10.87 -27.94 2.19
CA TYR A 401 -12.22 -27.93 2.79
C TYR A 401 -13.12 -29.11 2.34
N GLY A 402 -12.51 -30.26 2.03
CA GLY A 402 -13.23 -31.45 1.56
C GLY A 402 -13.53 -31.45 0.06
N GLU A 403 -13.10 -30.42 -0.67
CA GLU A 403 -13.22 -30.35 -2.12
C GLU A 403 -12.07 -31.08 -2.83
N GLN A 404 -12.26 -31.36 -4.12
CA GLN A 404 -11.18 -31.84 -4.98
C GLN A 404 -10.10 -30.75 -5.11
N ILE A 405 -8.84 -31.15 -4.95
CA ILE A 405 -7.71 -30.22 -5.09
C ILE A 405 -7.53 -29.83 -6.56
N GLU A 406 -7.45 -28.53 -6.81
CA GLU A 406 -7.23 -27.94 -8.13
C GLU A 406 -5.90 -27.17 -8.23
N GLY A 407 -5.56 -26.73 -9.44
CA GLY A 407 -4.44 -25.82 -9.68
C GLY A 407 -3.08 -26.49 -9.95
N PHE A 408 -2.93 -27.80 -9.74
CA PHE A 408 -1.67 -28.52 -10.01
C PHE A 408 -1.54 -29.02 -11.45
N GLU A 409 -0.35 -28.82 -12.00
CA GLU A 409 0.10 -29.40 -13.27
C GLU A 409 1.48 -30.04 -13.10
N ILE A 410 1.74 -31.15 -13.78
CA ILE A 410 3.04 -31.82 -13.81
C ILE A 410 3.49 -32.06 -15.25
N ALA A 411 4.80 -32.13 -15.48
CA ALA A 411 5.38 -32.43 -16.78
C ALA A 411 6.47 -33.49 -16.69
N GLY A 412 6.66 -34.23 -17.78
CA GLY A 412 7.77 -35.16 -17.96
C GLY A 412 8.94 -34.51 -18.69
N ALA A 413 9.85 -35.34 -19.22
CA ALA A 413 11.03 -34.88 -19.96
C ALA A 413 10.70 -34.07 -21.23
N ASP A 414 9.49 -34.22 -21.78
CA ASP A 414 8.96 -33.45 -22.91
C ASP A 414 8.59 -32.00 -22.55
N LYS A 415 8.56 -31.68 -21.25
CA LYS A 415 8.23 -30.35 -20.69
C LYS A 415 6.79 -29.90 -20.97
N VAL A 416 5.91 -30.82 -21.37
CA VAL A 416 4.49 -30.53 -21.60
C VAL A 416 3.75 -30.70 -20.27
N TYR A 417 3.08 -29.63 -19.82
CA TYR A 417 2.35 -29.62 -18.56
C TYR A 417 0.94 -30.16 -18.73
N HIS A 418 0.58 -31.14 -17.90
CA HIS A 418 -0.73 -31.76 -17.83
C HIS A 418 -1.34 -31.58 -16.45
N LYS A 419 -2.67 -31.45 -16.37
CA LYS A 419 -3.39 -31.42 -15.09
C LYS A 419 -3.03 -32.65 -14.25
N ALA A 420 -2.77 -32.44 -12.97
CA ALA A 420 -2.48 -33.51 -12.02
C ALA A 420 -3.66 -33.69 -11.04
N ASN A 421 -4.02 -34.94 -10.79
CA ASN A 421 -4.81 -35.31 -9.63
C ASN A 421 -3.94 -35.15 -8.39
N ALA A 422 -4.50 -34.49 -7.37
CA ALA A 422 -3.77 -34.11 -6.17
C ALA A 422 -4.49 -34.63 -4.92
N GLU A 423 -3.73 -35.20 -3.98
CA GLU A 423 -4.24 -35.75 -2.73
C GLU A 423 -3.31 -35.37 -1.57
N ILE A 424 -3.86 -34.97 -0.42
CA ILE A 424 -3.06 -34.77 0.79
C ILE A 424 -2.57 -36.14 1.28
N VAL A 425 -1.25 -36.25 1.50
CA VAL A 425 -0.64 -37.51 1.95
C VAL A 425 -1.14 -37.83 3.36
N LYS A 426 -1.74 -39.02 3.53
CA LYS A 426 -2.30 -39.47 4.82
C LYS A 426 -1.25 -39.40 5.93
N GLY A 427 -1.59 -38.73 7.03
CA GLY A 427 -0.71 -38.55 8.19
C GLY A 427 0.34 -37.45 8.04
N ALA A 428 0.49 -36.85 6.85
CA ALA A 428 1.36 -35.70 6.66
C ALA A 428 0.58 -34.39 6.83
N LYS A 429 1.20 -33.40 7.49
CA LYS A 429 0.62 -32.06 7.66
C LYS A 429 0.85 -31.14 6.45
N ASN A 430 1.87 -31.40 5.64
CA ASN A 430 2.37 -30.45 4.64
C ASN A 430 2.72 -31.10 3.29
N LYS A 431 2.24 -32.32 3.01
CA LYS A 431 2.59 -33.05 1.78
C LYS A 431 1.38 -33.32 0.91
N ILE A 432 1.54 -33.09 -0.40
CA ILE A 432 0.54 -33.35 -1.43
C ILE A 432 1.15 -34.30 -2.46
N ALA A 433 0.49 -35.43 -2.72
CA ALA A 433 0.85 -36.35 -3.79
C ALA A 433 0.12 -35.96 -5.07
N LEU A 434 0.86 -35.92 -6.18
CA LEU A 434 0.39 -35.52 -7.50
C LEU A 434 0.61 -36.65 -8.50
N LYS A 435 -0.39 -36.93 -9.34
CA LYS A 435 -0.30 -37.91 -10.44
C LYS A 435 -1.07 -37.42 -11.66
N SER A 436 -0.58 -37.72 -12.86
CA SER A 436 -1.33 -37.56 -14.10
C SER A 436 -1.17 -38.80 -14.96
N ASP A 437 -2.26 -39.35 -15.49
CA ASP A 437 -2.18 -40.52 -16.38
C ASP A 437 -1.51 -40.20 -17.73
N GLN A 438 -1.35 -38.89 -18.03
CA GLN A 438 -0.65 -38.39 -19.23
C GLN A 438 0.86 -38.25 -19.01
N VAL A 439 1.35 -38.36 -17.77
CA VAL A 439 2.76 -38.15 -17.41
C VAL A 439 3.28 -39.34 -16.61
N LYS A 440 3.98 -40.26 -17.28
CA LYS A 440 4.51 -41.48 -16.65
C LYS A 440 5.73 -41.20 -15.76
N ASP A 441 6.63 -40.34 -16.22
CA ASP A 441 7.90 -40.02 -15.55
C ASP A 441 7.94 -38.52 -15.24
N PRO A 442 7.25 -38.05 -14.17
CA PRO A 442 7.13 -36.63 -13.89
C PRO A 442 8.44 -36.08 -13.32
N ILE A 443 8.88 -34.93 -13.83
CA ILE A 443 10.13 -34.25 -13.43
C ILE A 443 9.91 -32.85 -12.88
N SER A 444 8.72 -32.28 -13.04
CA SER A 444 8.43 -30.91 -12.61
C SER A 444 6.95 -30.72 -12.29
N VAL A 445 6.68 -29.71 -11.47
CA VAL A 445 5.36 -29.38 -10.94
C VAL A 445 5.14 -27.87 -10.98
N ARG A 446 3.89 -27.47 -11.25
CA ARG A 446 3.39 -26.11 -11.15
C ARG A 446 2.11 -26.10 -10.33
N TYR A 447 1.90 -25.02 -9.58
CA TYR A 447 0.64 -24.72 -8.90
C TYR A 447 0.18 -23.32 -9.29
N CYS A 448 -1.03 -23.23 -9.84
CA CYS A 448 -1.66 -22.00 -10.32
C CYS A 448 -0.77 -21.14 -11.25
N TYR A 449 0.10 -21.77 -12.05
CA TYR A 449 1.08 -21.07 -12.90
C TYR A 449 0.52 -20.73 -14.30
N LYS A 450 -0.58 -19.96 -14.34
CA LYS A 450 -1.20 -19.40 -15.56
C LYS A 450 -1.67 -17.97 -15.35
N ASN A 451 -2.15 -17.30 -16.40
CA ASN A 451 -2.80 -15.99 -16.27
C ASN A 451 -4.01 -16.05 -15.34
N TYR A 452 -4.89 -17.02 -15.61
CA TYR A 452 -5.96 -17.42 -14.70
C TYR A 452 -5.84 -18.91 -14.38
N SER A 453 -5.84 -19.24 -13.10
CA SER A 453 -5.97 -20.60 -12.58
C SER A 453 -6.54 -20.50 -11.17
N TYR A 454 -7.57 -21.30 -10.91
CA TYR A 454 -8.13 -21.44 -9.58
C TYR A 454 -7.26 -22.39 -8.74
N GLY A 455 -7.03 -22.02 -7.49
CA GLY A 455 -6.32 -22.84 -6.51
C GLY A 455 -7.06 -22.83 -5.18
N ASN A 456 -7.18 -24.00 -4.55
CA ASN A 456 -7.98 -24.19 -3.33
C ASN A 456 -7.21 -24.92 -2.23
N ILE A 457 -5.89 -24.80 -2.18
CA ILE A 457 -5.09 -25.25 -1.03
C ILE A 457 -4.92 -24.12 -0.03
N TYR A 458 -5.26 -24.39 1.22
CA TYR A 458 -5.14 -23.47 2.34
C TYR A 458 -4.33 -24.09 3.48
N ASN A 459 -3.63 -23.26 4.26
CA ASN A 459 -3.11 -23.70 5.56
C ASN A 459 -4.24 -23.81 6.61
N SER A 460 -3.91 -24.28 7.81
CA SER A 460 -4.87 -24.43 8.92
C SER A 460 -5.54 -23.12 9.38
N TYR A 461 -5.05 -21.97 8.91
CA TYR A 461 -5.61 -20.64 9.21
C TYR A 461 -6.48 -20.09 8.06
N GLY A 462 -6.71 -20.89 7.01
CA GLY A 462 -7.51 -20.50 5.86
C GLY A 462 -6.82 -19.54 4.89
N ILE A 463 -5.48 -19.44 4.93
CA ILE A 463 -4.71 -18.62 3.98
C ILE A 463 -4.29 -19.50 2.79
N GLY A 464 -4.59 -19.05 1.58
CA GLY A 464 -4.31 -19.76 0.34
C GLY A 464 -2.82 -19.89 0.01
N LEU A 465 -2.45 -21.02 -0.58
CA LEU A 465 -1.11 -21.33 -1.09
C LEU A 465 -0.68 -20.37 -2.20
N LEU A 466 0.56 -19.90 -2.11
CA LEU A 466 1.17 -19.10 -3.15
C LEU A 466 1.39 -19.95 -4.43
N PRO A 467 1.12 -19.40 -5.63
CA PRO A 467 1.49 -20.00 -6.89
C PRO A 467 3.00 -20.28 -6.95
N PHE A 468 3.40 -21.37 -7.60
CA PHE A 468 4.81 -21.71 -7.79
C PHE A 468 5.04 -22.60 -9.01
N ARG A 469 6.32 -22.73 -9.37
CA ARG A 469 6.84 -23.72 -10.34
C ARG A 469 8.12 -24.34 -9.77
N SER A 470 8.39 -25.61 -10.08
CA SER A 470 9.67 -26.26 -9.73
C SER A 470 10.68 -26.26 -10.88
N ASP A 471 10.25 -25.98 -12.11
CA ASP A 471 11.12 -25.96 -13.29
C ASP A 471 11.92 -24.66 -13.44
N THR A 472 13.07 -24.76 -14.11
CA THR A 472 13.97 -23.62 -14.40
C THR A 472 14.08 -23.32 -15.89
N TYR A 473 13.33 -24.01 -16.76
CA TYR A 473 13.41 -23.90 -18.21
C TYR A 473 12.32 -23.04 -18.83
#